data_AF-A0A973GYM6-F1
#
_entry.id   AF-A0A973GYM6-F1
#
_cell.length_a   1.000
_cell.length_b   1.000
_cell.length_c   1.000
_cell.angle_alpha   90.00
_cell.angle_beta   90.00
_cell.angle_gamma   90.00
#
_symmetry.space_group_name_H-M   'P 1'
#
loop_
_entity.id
_entity.type
_entity.pdbx_description
1 polymer ?
#
loop_
_entity_poly.entity_id
_entity_poly.type
_entity_poly.pdbx_seq_one_letter_code
_entity_poly.pdbx_strand_id
1 'polypeptide(L)'
;LNNPEGPTLGVNYLLPILMMAGGGQVGAGFAIYLKTKNAKLKQLTRDSLPIGILGIGEPMMYAVTLPLGRPFITACLGSGLGGVLASLFHLGTVTQGVSGLFGLLIVVPGTQLYFLIAMLGAYVGGFLMTYFFGYDEARVTEVYGE
;
A
#
# COMPACT_ATOMS: atom_id res chain seq x y z
N LEU A 1 12.14 9.72 15.55
CA LEU A 1 10.72 9.29 15.60
C LEU A 1 10.48 8.17 16.63
N ASN A 2 11.42 7.25 16.90
CA ASN A 2 11.34 6.29 18.02
C ASN A 2 12.36 6.62 19.14
N ASN A 3 12.50 7.87 19.56
CA ASN A 3 13.43 8.22 20.64
C ASN A 3 12.86 7.70 21.98
N PRO A 4 13.55 6.82 22.73
CA PRO A 4 13.09 6.36 24.05
C PRO A 4 12.89 7.49 25.06
N GLU A 5 13.65 8.58 24.92
CA GLU A 5 13.58 9.77 25.76
C GLU A 5 12.60 10.82 25.21
N GLY A 6 11.94 10.51 24.09
CA GLY A 6 10.97 11.40 23.46
C GLY A 6 9.60 11.38 24.16
N PRO A 7 8.71 12.30 23.79
CA PRO A 7 7.36 12.43 24.38
C PRO A 7 6.48 11.19 24.19
N THR A 8 6.81 10.30 23.25
CA THR A 8 6.11 9.04 22.98
C THR A 8 6.83 7.81 23.54
N LEU A 9 7.86 8.00 24.37
CA LEU A 9 8.61 6.93 25.06
C LEU A 9 9.11 5.82 24.11
N GLY A 10 9.62 6.21 22.94
CA GLY A 10 10.12 5.28 21.91
C GLY A 10 9.07 4.72 20.96
N VAL A 11 7.77 4.95 21.18
CA VAL A 11 6.70 4.52 20.28
C VAL A 11 6.50 5.52 19.15
N ASN A 12 6.30 5.02 17.94
CA ASN A 12 6.07 5.85 16.77
C ASN A 12 4.77 5.48 16.07
N TYR A 13 3.82 6.41 16.13
CA TYR A 13 2.48 6.28 15.54
C TYR A 13 2.43 6.68 14.06
N LEU A 14 3.47 7.37 13.56
CA LEU A 14 3.53 7.80 12.17
C LEU A 14 3.93 6.66 11.23
N LEU A 15 4.87 5.81 11.65
CA LEU A 15 5.34 4.69 10.81
C LEU A 15 4.22 3.73 10.37
N PRO A 16 3.32 3.28 11.26
CA PRO A 16 2.20 2.43 10.84
C PRO A 16 1.29 3.09 9.81
N ILE A 17 1.07 4.40 9.91
CA ILE A 17 0.27 5.16 8.93
C ILE A 17 1.00 5.19 7.59
N LEU A 18 2.31 5.45 7.58
CA LEU A 18 3.11 5.45 6.36
C LEU A 18 3.16 4.07 5.68
N MET A 19 3.14 2.98 6.46
CA MET A 19 3.07 1.62 5.91
C MET A 19 1.80 1.36 5.10
N MET A 20 0.69 2.04 5.44
CA MET A 20 -0.57 1.92 4.70
C MET A 20 -0.46 2.47 3.28
N ALA A 21 0.47 3.39 3.02
CA ALA A 21 0.77 3.90 1.67
C ALA A 21 1.21 2.78 0.72
N GLY A 22 2.08 1.87 1.19
CA GLY A 22 2.46 0.68 0.43
C GLY A 22 1.27 -0.25 0.22
N GLY A 23 0.38 -0.34 1.20
CA GLY A 23 -0.78 -1.21 1.11
C GLY A 23 -1.82 -0.79 0.08
N GLY A 24 -2.09 0.51 -0.06
CA GLY A 24 -2.97 0.98 -1.13
C GLY A 24 -2.39 0.72 -2.52
N GLN A 25 -1.06 0.78 -2.69
CA GLN A 25 -0.40 0.39 -3.95
C GLN A 25 -0.61 -1.09 -4.25
N VAL A 26 -0.46 -1.98 -3.25
CA VAL A 26 -0.74 -3.41 -3.39
C VAL A 26 -2.20 -3.65 -3.80
N GLY A 27 -3.14 -2.98 -3.14
CA GLY A 27 -4.56 -3.03 -3.51
C GLY A 27 -4.82 -2.62 -4.96
N ALA A 28 -4.24 -1.50 -5.38
CA ALA A 28 -4.31 -1.03 -6.76
C ALA A 28 -3.67 -2.02 -7.75
N GLY A 29 -2.55 -2.64 -7.38
CA GLY A 29 -1.90 -3.69 -8.15
C GLY A 29 -2.83 -4.89 -8.39
N PHE A 30 -3.53 -5.36 -7.36
CA PHE A 30 -4.52 -6.43 -7.53
C PHE A 30 -5.67 -6.03 -8.46
N ALA A 31 -6.17 -4.79 -8.35
CA ALA A 31 -7.22 -4.29 -9.23
C ALA A 31 -6.76 -4.24 -10.70
N ILE A 32 -5.55 -3.73 -10.95
CA ILE A 32 -4.96 -3.68 -12.28
C ILE A 32 -4.73 -5.09 -12.83
N TYR A 33 -4.18 -6.00 -12.04
CA TYR A 33 -3.91 -7.37 -12.46
C TYR A 33 -5.16 -8.11 -12.95
N LEU A 34 -6.29 -7.89 -12.26
CA LEU A 34 -7.57 -8.48 -12.65
C LEU A 34 -8.21 -7.80 -13.86
N LYS A 35 -8.08 -6.46 -13.96
CA LYS A 35 -8.79 -5.68 -14.98
C LYS A 35 -8.01 -5.54 -16.30
N THR A 36 -6.68 -5.63 -16.26
CA THR A 36 -5.84 -5.43 -17.43
C THR A 36 -5.87 -6.60 -18.41
N LYS A 37 -6.01 -6.27 -19.70
CA LYS A 37 -5.85 -7.21 -20.82
C LYS A 37 -4.45 -7.19 -21.43
N ASN A 38 -3.70 -6.10 -21.22
CA ASN A 38 -2.35 -5.95 -21.76
C ASN A 38 -1.38 -6.90 -21.04
N ALA A 39 -0.71 -7.75 -21.81
CA ALA A 39 0.15 -8.81 -21.27
C ALA A 39 1.36 -8.25 -20.51
N LYS A 40 1.95 -7.15 -20.99
CA LYS A 40 3.12 -6.51 -20.39
C LYS A 40 2.78 -5.92 -19.03
N LEU A 41 1.72 -5.12 -18.94
CA LEU A 41 1.25 -4.56 -17.67
C LEU A 41 0.85 -5.67 -16.69
N LYS A 42 0.21 -6.74 -17.18
CA LYS A 42 -0.17 -7.89 -16.35
C LYS A 42 1.05 -8.59 -15.76
N GLN A 43 2.09 -8.78 -16.56
CA GLN A 43 3.36 -9.38 -16.11
C GLN A 43 4.06 -8.48 -15.09
N LEU A 44 4.26 -7.19 -15.40
CA LEU A 44 4.88 -6.23 -14.48
C LEU A 44 4.16 -6.19 -13.13
N THR A 45 2.82 -6.19 -13.16
CA THR A 45 2.00 -6.19 -11.96
C THR A 45 2.16 -7.49 -11.17
N ARG A 46 2.17 -8.65 -11.85
CA ARG A 46 2.38 -9.95 -11.22
C ARG A 46 3.72 -10.03 -10.50
N ASP A 47 4.78 -9.55 -11.14
CA ASP A 47 6.14 -9.63 -10.61
C ASP A 47 6.35 -8.63 -9.46
N SER A 48 5.68 -7.48 -9.51
CA SER A 48 5.78 -6.43 -8.49
C SER A 48 4.91 -6.69 -7.25
N LEU A 49 3.78 -7.40 -7.39
CA LEU A 49 2.84 -7.73 -6.30
C LEU A 49 3.47 -8.35 -5.05
N PRO A 50 4.22 -9.47 -5.16
CA PRO A 50 4.84 -10.07 -3.97
C PRO A 50 5.81 -9.10 -3.30
N ILE A 51 6.56 -8.32 -4.09
CA ILE A 51 7.54 -7.36 -3.58
C ILE A 51 6.85 -6.22 -2.82
N GLY A 52 5.72 -5.72 -3.35
CA GLY A 52 4.87 -4.72 -2.71
C GLY A 52 4.27 -5.19 -1.38
N ILE A 53 3.80 -6.45 -1.32
CA ILE A 53 3.26 -7.03 -0.07
C ILE A 53 4.33 -7.08 1.02
N LEU A 54 5.57 -7.41 0.64
CA LEU A 54 6.72 -7.42 1.55
C LEU A 54 7.18 -6.01 1.97
N GLY A 55 6.55 -4.96 1.47
CA GLY A 55 6.77 -3.57 1.88
C GLY A 55 7.72 -2.78 1.00
N ILE A 56 8.15 -3.34 -0.13
CA ILE A 56 8.99 -2.66 -1.12
C ILE A 56 8.06 -2.16 -2.23
N GLY A 57 7.67 -0.89 -2.13
CA GLY A 57 6.64 -0.29 -2.99
C GLY A 57 7.16 0.28 -4.31
N GLU A 58 8.47 0.47 -4.45
CA GLU A 58 9.13 1.08 -5.60
C GLU A 58 8.79 0.39 -6.94
N PRO A 59 8.96 -0.94 -7.09
CA PRO A 59 8.65 -1.59 -8.37
C PRO A 59 7.17 -1.43 -8.72
N MET A 60 6.28 -1.51 -7.73
CA MET A 60 4.85 -1.35 -7.95
C MET A 60 4.47 0.08 -8.35
N MET A 61 5.00 1.07 -7.62
CA MET A 61 4.71 2.47 -7.86
C MET A 61 5.21 2.88 -9.25
N TYR A 62 6.47 2.62 -9.55
CA TYR A 62 7.10 3.13 -10.75
C TYR A 62 6.80 2.30 -12.00
N ALA A 63 6.61 0.98 -11.87
CA ALA A 63 6.36 0.13 -13.04
C ALA A 63 4.87 -0.01 -13.36
N VAL A 64 3.96 0.27 -12.43
CA VAL A 64 2.52 -0.03 -12.59
C VAL A 64 1.63 1.20 -12.35
N THR A 65 1.62 1.79 -11.15
CA THR A 65 0.57 2.76 -10.80
C THR A 65 0.87 4.19 -11.26
N LEU A 66 2.11 4.65 -11.12
CA LEU A 66 2.54 6.01 -11.46
C LEU A 66 2.44 6.31 -12.98
N PRO A 67 2.87 5.43 -13.90
CA PRO A 67 2.76 5.69 -15.34
C PRO A 67 1.30 5.84 -15.81
N LEU A 68 0.38 5.15 -15.13
CA LEU A 68 -1.04 5.21 -15.41
C LEU A 68 -1.72 6.43 -14.77
N GLY A 69 -1.09 7.08 -13.77
CA GLY A 69 -1.54 8.31 -13.12
C GLY A 69 -2.79 8.14 -12.24
N ARG A 70 -3.93 7.79 -12.85
CA ARG A 70 -5.20 7.56 -12.15
C ARG A 70 -5.09 6.45 -11.08
N PRO A 71 -4.50 5.27 -11.37
CA PRO A 71 -4.30 4.24 -10.35
C PRO A 71 -3.43 4.69 -9.17
N PHE A 72 -2.45 5.56 -9.41
CA PHE A 72 -1.62 6.10 -8.33
C PHE A 72 -2.44 6.97 -7.37
N ILE A 73 -3.29 7.85 -7.90
CA ILE A 73 -4.16 8.70 -7.08
C ILE A 73 -5.17 7.84 -6.31
N THR A 74 -5.82 6.87 -6.97
CA THR A 74 -6.78 5.98 -6.30
C THR A 74 -6.12 5.08 -5.25
N ALA A 75 -4.87 4.64 -5.48
CA ALA A 75 -4.08 3.94 -4.49
C ALA A 75 -3.77 4.82 -3.26
N CYS A 76 -3.46 6.10 -3.44
CA CYS A 76 -3.26 7.04 -2.35
C CYS A 76 -4.53 7.28 -1.54
N LEU A 77 -5.69 7.42 -2.21
CA LEU A 77 -6.99 7.52 -1.53
C LEU A 77 -7.32 6.25 -0.73
N GLY A 78 -7.08 5.08 -1.31
CA GLY A 78 -7.21 3.80 -0.63
C GLY A 78 -6.28 3.65 0.58
N SER A 79 -5.04 4.10 0.45
CA SER A 79 -4.07 4.17 1.54
C SER A 79 -4.55 5.06 2.69
N GLY A 80 -5.28 6.15 2.36
CA GLY A 80 -5.91 7.02 3.35
C GLY A 80 -6.88 6.27 4.27
N LEU A 81 -7.66 5.32 3.73
CA LEU A 81 -8.55 4.49 4.54
C LEU A 81 -7.78 3.61 5.54
N GLY A 82 -6.69 2.98 5.10
CA GLY A 82 -5.80 2.25 6.01
C GLY A 82 -5.16 3.15 7.05
N GLY A 83 -4.74 4.36 6.68
CA GLY A 83 -4.18 5.36 7.59
C GLY A 83 -5.18 5.80 8.66
N VAL A 84 -6.44 6.01 8.29
CA VAL A 84 -7.52 6.31 9.25
C VAL A 84 -7.72 5.15 10.23
N LEU A 85 -7.77 3.91 9.73
CA LEU A 85 -7.87 2.72 10.60
C LEU A 85 -6.67 2.60 11.54
N ALA A 86 -5.45 2.81 11.03
CA ALA A 86 -4.24 2.78 11.83
C ALA A 86 -4.26 3.84 12.94
N SER A 87 -4.77 5.04 12.64
CA SER A 87 -4.93 6.11 13.63
C SER A 87 -6.03 5.80 14.65
N LEU A 88 -7.18 5.26 14.23
CA LEU A 88 -8.28 4.89 15.13
C LEU A 88 -7.87 3.81 16.13
N PHE A 89 -7.07 2.84 15.69
CA PHE A 89 -6.54 1.77 16.55
C PHE A 89 -5.29 2.16 17.33
N HIS A 90 -4.85 3.42 17.24
CA HIS A 90 -3.65 3.93 17.91
C HIS A 90 -2.42 3.06 17.65
N LEU A 91 -2.25 2.60 16.40
CA LEU A 91 -1.14 1.74 16.02
C LEU A 91 0.18 2.50 16.17
N GLY A 92 1.13 1.86 16.86
CA GLY A 92 2.50 2.33 17.01
C GLY A 92 3.50 1.25 16.66
N THR A 93 4.69 1.66 16.24
CA THR A 93 5.87 0.79 16.12
C THR A 93 6.87 1.04 17.24
N VAL A 94 7.52 0.00 17.74
CA VAL A 94 8.58 0.05 18.75
C VAL A 94 9.98 0.18 18.15
N THR A 95 10.18 -0.35 16.94
CA THR A 95 11.45 -0.25 16.20
C THR A 95 11.22 0.26 14.78
N GLN A 96 12.30 0.55 14.06
CA GLN A 96 12.29 1.05 12.69
C GLN A 96 12.99 0.06 11.75
N GLY A 97 12.70 0.14 10.45
CA GLY A 97 13.50 -0.52 9.41
C GLY A 97 12.81 -1.61 8.61
N VAL A 98 11.52 -1.90 8.86
CA VAL A 98 10.75 -2.85 8.06
C VAL A 98 9.37 -2.29 7.73
N SER A 99 8.81 -2.64 6.58
CA SER A 99 7.53 -2.13 6.06
C SER A 99 6.63 -3.27 5.55
N GLY A 100 5.46 -2.92 5.01
CA GLY A 100 4.50 -3.88 4.46
C GLY A 100 4.08 -4.93 5.48
N LEU A 101 3.99 -6.20 5.05
CA LEU A 101 3.62 -7.31 5.93
C LEU A 101 4.60 -7.51 7.08
N PHE A 102 5.90 -7.25 6.87
CA PHE A 102 6.90 -7.35 7.94
C PHE A 102 6.74 -6.28 9.02
N GLY A 103 5.87 -5.28 8.81
CA GLY A 103 5.47 -4.35 9.85
C GLY A 103 4.92 -5.02 11.11
N LEU A 104 4.36 -6.22 10.96
CA LEU A 104 3.94 -7.08 12.07
C LEU A 104 5.02 -7.37 13.12
N LEU A 105 6.29 -7.36 12.71
CA LEU A 105 7.42 -7.64 13.58
C LEU A 105 7.80 -6.44 14.45
N ILE A 106 7.37 -5.24 14.07
CA ILE A 106 7.83 -3.99 14.66
C ILE A 106 6.72 -3.16 15.31
N VAL A 107 5.45 -3.52 15.08
CA VAL A 107 4.31 -2.93 15.79
C VAL A 107 4.35 -3.27 17.29
N VAL A 108 3.73 -2.43 18.10
CA VAL A 108 3.58 -2.66 19.54
C VAL A 108 2.96 -4.06 19.77
N PRO A 109 3.59 -4.92 20.59
CA PRO A 109 3.06 -6.25 20.88
C PRO A 109 1.62 -6.19 21.40
N GLY A 110 0.74 -7.03 20.87
CA GLY A 110 -0.70 -7.04 21.16
C GLY A 110 -1.55 -6.24 20.16
N THR A 111 -0.93 -5.46 19.26
CA THR A 111 -1.65 -4.66 18.25
C THR A 111 -1.60 -5.23 16.83
N GLN A 112 -0.96 -6.40 16.64
CA GLN A 112 -0.75 -7.02 15.32
C GLN A 112 -2.05 -7.25 14.55
N LEU A 113 -3.12 -7.66 15.22
CA LEU A 113 -4.42 -7.88 14.58
C LEU A 113 -5.00 -6.58 14.03
N TYR A 114 -4.92 -5.49 14.79
CA TYR A 114 -5.38 -4.17 14.34
C TYR A 114 -4.53 -3.65 13.17
N PHE A 115 -3.22 -3.94 13.16
CA PHE A 115 -2.36 -3.65 12.02
C PHE A 115 -2.78 -4.40 10.76
N LEU A 116 -3.13 -5.69 10.87
CA LEU A 116 -3.65 -6.47 9.75
C LEU A 116 -4.97 -5.91 9.24
N ILE A 117 -5.87 -5.50 10.13
CA ILE A 117 -7.15 -4.88 9.75
C ILE A 117 -6.90 -3.56 9.01
N ALA A 118 -6.01 -2.70 9.51
CA ALA A 118 -5.64 -1.45 8.85
C ALA A 118 -5.01 -1.69 7.47
N MET A 119 -4.08 -2.65 7.40
CA MET A 119 -3.41 -3.03 6.14
C MET A 119 -4.40 -3.59 5.12
N LEU A 120 -5.29 -4.50 5.55
CA LEU A 120 -6.38 -5.00 4.71
C LEU A 120 -7.32 -3.90 4.27
N GLY A 121 -7.62 -2.93 5.15
CA GLY A 121 -8.38 -1.73 4.81
C GLY A 121 -7.71 -0.91 3.71
N ALA A 122 -6.38 -0.73 3.77
CA ALA A 122 -5.61 -0.09 2.70
C ALA A 122 -5.69 -0.88 1.38
N TYR A 123 -5.57 -2.21 1.45
CA TYR A 123 -5.61 -3.08 0.28
C TYR A 123 -6.98 -3.04 -0.38
N VAL A 124 -8.04 -3.22 0.40
CA VAL A 124 -9.43 -3.18 -0.08
C VAL A 124 -9.78 -1.78 -0.59
N GLY A 125 -9.39 -0.73 0.13
CA GLY A 125 -9.59 0.65 -0.29
C GLY A 125 -8.91 0.96 -1.62
N GLY A 126 -7.62 0.62 -1.74
CA GLY A 126 -6.84 0.80 -2.96
C GLY A 126 -7.36 -0.02 -4.12
N PHE A 127 -7.79 -1.25 -3.85
CA PHE A 127 -8.42 -2.14 -4.82
C PHE A 127 -9.72 -1.55 -5.35
N LEU A 128 -10.68 -1.23 -4.49
CA LEU A 128 -12.01 -0.75 -4.90
C LEU A 128 -11.89 0.59 -5.65
N MET A 129 -11.14 1.55 -5.11
CA MET A 129 -10.93 2.85 -5.76
C MET A 129 -10.29 2.68 -7.14
N THR A 130 -9.27 1.84 -7.27
CA THR A 130 -8.57 1.63 -8.55
C THR A 130 -9.41 0.84 -9.54
N TYR A 131 -10.14 -0.17 -9.07
CA TYR A 131 -10.98 -1.02 -9.91
C TYR A 131 -12.12 -0.23 -10.55
N PHE A 132 -12.79 0.64 -9.79
CA PHE A 132 -13.93 1.41 -10.28
C PHE A 132 -13.53 2.72 -10.96
N PHE A 133 -12.53 3.44 -10.45
CA PHE A 133 -12.21 4.81 -10.89
C PHE A 133 -10.81 4.98 -11.45
N GLY A 134 -9.88 4.07 -11.13
CA GLY A 134 -8.45 4.22 -11.48
C GLY A 134 -8.08 3.63 -12.84
N TYR A 135 -8.72 2.55 -13.27
CA TYR A 135 -8.33 1.84 -14.49
C TYR A 135 -8.87 2.50 -15.76
N ASP A 136 -7.95 2.82 -16.67
CA ASP A 136 -8.21 3.46 -17.96
C ASP A 136 -7.50 2.66 -19.07
N GLU A 137 -8.28 1.97 -19.92
CA GLU A 137 -7.74 1.09 -20.96
C GLU A 137 -6.98 1.89 -22.04
N ALA A 138 -7.45 3.09 -22.40
CA ALA A 138 -6.78 3.93 -23.39
C ALA A 138 -5.40 4.37 -22.91
N ARG A 139 -5.28 4.73 -21.62
CA ARG A 139 -3.99 5.08 -21.02
C ARG A 139 -3.05 3.88 -20.93
N VAL A 140 -3.57 2.68 -20.68
CA VAL A 140 -2.78 1.44 -20.67
C VAL A 140 -2.15 1.21 -22.05
N THR A 141 -2.94 1.32 -23.12
CA THR A 141 -2.44 1.16 -24.49
C THR A 141 -1.42 2.23 -24.86
N GLU A 142 -1.64 3.48 -24.47
CA GLU A 142 -0.69 4.58 -24.72
C GLU A 142 0.68 4.34 -24.07
N VAL A 143 0.70 3.84 -22.84
CA VAL A 143 1.94 3.69 -22.05
C VAL A 143 2.65 2.37 -22.32
N TYR A 144 1.91 1.27 -22.46
CA TYR A 144 2.47 -0.08 -22.54
C TYR A 144 2.37 -0.72 -23.92
N GLY A 145 1.67 -0.08 -24.87
CA GLY A 145 1.33 -0.65 -26.17
C GLY A 145 0.11 -1.59 -26.10
N GLU A 146 -0.20 -2.26 -27.20
CA GLU A 146 -1.22 -3.32 -27.25
C GLU A 146 -0.79 -4.59 -26.51
#